data_AF-A0A1I3H7B8-F1
#
_entry.id   AF-A0A1I3H7B8-F1
#
_cell.length_a   1.000
_cell.length_b   1.000
_cell.length_c   1.000
_cell.angle_alpha   90.00
_cell.angle_beta   90.00
_cell.angle_gamma   90.00
#
_symmetry.space_group_name_H-M   'P 1'
#
loop_
_entity.id
_entity.type
_entity.pdbx_description
1 polymer ?
#
loop_
_entity_poly.entity_id
_entity_poly.type
_entity_poly.pdbx_seq_one_letter_code
_entity_poly.pdbx_strand_id
1 'polypeptide(L)'
;MSTWKKFTGSEEQLSEIKESKHGWIVKWKDGTLSSIFDDDGENHDFHLVNFYEVAEYMICQPHPHSEMIIEWARTGREVYWYNGCGQWVIDDNPVWWPDMKYSFNPDG
;
A
#
# COMPACT_ATOMS: atom_id res chain seq x y z
N MET A 1 -1.22 8.30 4.42
CA MET A 1 -2.12 7.14 4.60
C MET A 1 -3.09 7.11 3.45
N SER A 2 -3.28 5.95 2.82
CA SER A 2 -4.28 5.79 1.77
C SER A 2 -5.69 5.88 2.36
N THR A 3 -6.60 6.53 1.63
CA THR A 3 -8.01 6.66 2.03
C THR A 3 -8.91 6.36 0.84
N TRP A 4 -10.06 5.75 1.11
CA TRP A 4 -11.10 5.51 0.11
C TRP A 4 -11.79 6.83 -0.26
N LYS A 5 -11.91 7.09 -1.55
CA LYS A 5 -12.58 8.24 -2.13
C LYS A 5 -13.76 7.77 -2.97
N LYS A 6 -14.91 8.42 -2.80
CA LYS A 6 -16.07 8.18 -3.66
C LYS A 6 -15.72 8.53 -5.10
N PHE A 7 -15.99 7.61 -6.02
CA PHE A 7 -15.74 7.83 -7.44
C PHE A 7 -16.90 8.61 -8.07
N THR A 8 -16.56 9.68 -8.78
CA THR A 8 -17.48 10.52 -9.57
C THR A 8 -17.10 10.53 -11.05
N GLY A 9 -15.88 10.13 -11.40
CA GLY A 9 -15.36 10.18 -12.77
C GLY A 9 -14.96 11.58 -13.21
N SER A 10 -14.66 12.50 -12.27
CA SER A 10 -14.17 13.84 -12.63
C SER A 10 -12.77 13.77 -13.23
N GLU A 11 -12.41 14.76 -14.05
CA GLU A 11 -11.08 14.83 -14.69
C GLU A 11 -9.94 14.81 -13.66
N GLU A 12 -10.13 15.42 -12.49
CA GLU A 12 -9.14 15.42 -11.41
C GLU A 12 -8.94 14.03 -10.82
N GLN A 13 -10.02 13.25 -10.66
CA GLN A 13 -9.92 11.87 -10.16
C GLN A 13 -9.22 10.97 -11.17
N LEU A 14 -9.57 11.10 -12.46
CA LEU A 14 -8.94 10.34 -13.53
C LEU A 14 -7.45 10.69 -13.65
N SER A 15 -7.09 11.97 -13.50
CA SER A 15 -5.70 12.42 -13.50
C SER A 15 -4.94 11.88 -12.29
N GLU A 16 -5.52 11.94 -11.09
CA GLU A 16 -4.91 11.38 -9.87
C GLU A 16 -4.65 9.87 -10.00
N ILE A 17 -5.61 9.12 -10.54
CA ILE A 17 -5.47 7.68 -10.79
C ILE A 17 -4.33 7.43 -11.80
N LYS A 18 -4.34 8.16 -12.91
CA LYS A 18 -3.35 8.02 -13.98
C LYS A 18 -1.93 8.38 -13.53
N GLU A 19 -1.78 9.36 -12.64
CA GLU A 19 -0.48 9.80 -12.12
C GLU A 19 0.00 8.97 -10.91
N SER A 20 -0.78 7.98 -10.46
CA SER A 20 -0.43 7.18 -9.30
C SER A 20 0.77 6.27 -9.56
N LYS A 21 1.82 6.41 -8.75
CA LYS A 21 3.09 5.68 -8.92
C LYS A 21 3.13 4.30 -8.27
N HIS A 22 2.22 4.05 -7.34
CA HIS A 22 2.20 2.84 -6.51
C HIS A 22 0.96 2.00 -6.79
N GLY A 23 0.26 2.32 -7.88
CA GLY A 23 -1.01 1.73 -8.24
C GLY A 23 -2.20 2.28 -7.44
N TRP A 24 -3.35 1.70 -7.74
CA TRP A 24 -4.63 2.05 -7.19
C TRP A 24 -5.52 0.82 -7.12
N ILE A 25 -6.50 0.86 -6.24
CA ILE A 25 -7.55 -0.16 -6.15
C ILE A 25 -8.92 0.47 -6.23
N VAL A 26 -9.90 -0.30 -6.68
CA VAL A 26 -11.30 0.11 -6.66
C VAL A 26 -12.13 -0.81 -5.80
N LYS A 27 -13.22 -0.21 -5.33
CA LYS A 27 -14.35 -0.91 -4.77
C LYS A 27 -15.52 -0.72 -5.72
N TRP A 28 -16.02 -1.84 -6.20
CA TRP A 28 -17.14 -1.89 -7.14
C TRP A 28 -18.46 -1.66 -6.40
N LYS A 29 -19.51 -1.29 -7.14
CA LYS A 29 -20.86 -1.06 -6.59
C LYS A 29 -21.49 -2.28 -5.93
N ASP A 30 -21.07 -3.48 -6.33
CA ASP A 30 -21.49 -4.74 -5.69
C ASP A 30 -20.76 -5.02 -4.35
N GLY A 31 -19.80 -4.17 -3.98
CA GLY A 31 -19.02 -4.25 -2.75
C GLY A 31 -17.71 -5.03 -2.87
N THR A 32 -17.42 -5.64 -4.03
CA THR A 32 -16.16 -6.36 -4.26
C THR A 32 -14.99 -5.39 -4.45
N LEU A 33 -13.77 -5.88 -4.20
CA LEU A 33 -12.52 -5.13 -4.35
C LEU A 33 -11.73 -5.68 -5.55
N SER A 34 -11.04 -4.81 -6.27
CA SER A 34 -10.07 -5.22 -7.28
C SER A 34 -8.75 -5.69 -6.66
N SER A 35 -7.92 -6.35 -7.47
CA SER A 35 -6.47 -6.34 -7.26
C SER A 35 -5.90 -4.92 -7.43
N ILE A 36 -4.64 -4.73 -7.06
CA ILE A 36 -3.92 -3.49 -7.38
C ILE A 36 -3.79 -3.39 -8.90
N PHE A 37 -4.26 -2.29 -9.45
CA PHE A 37 -3.94 -1.84 -10.79
C PHE A 37 -2.68 -1.00 -10.68
N ASP A 38 -1.64 -1.34 -11.41
CA ASP A 38 -0.45 -0.52 -11.56
C ASP A 38 -0.15 -0.25 -13.04
N ASP A 39 0.52 0.86 -13.31
CA ASP A 39 0.99 1.20 -14.65
C ASP A 39 2.43 0.70 -14.74
N ASP A 40 2.63 -0.51 -15.28
CA ASP A 40 3.95 -1.05 -15.62
C ASP A 40 4.55 -0.41 -16.87
N GLY A 41 3.92 0.65 -17.40
CA GLY A 41 4.41 1.48 -18.49
C GLY A 41 3.54 1.42 -19.74
N GLU A 42 2.54 0.53 -19.79
CA GLU A 42 1.67 0.35 -20.95
C GLU A 42 0.17 0.61 -20.69
N ASN A 43 -0.26 1.43 -19.73
CA ASN A 43 -1.64 1.97 -19.62
C ASN A 43 -2.82 0.95 -19.72
N HIS A 44 -2.58 -0.35 -19.67
CA HIS A 44 -3.57 -1.34 -20.09
C HIS A 44 -4.74 -1.42 -19.09
N ASP A 45 -4.45 -1.38 -17.80
CA ASP A 45 -5.47 -1.58 -16.77
C ASP A 45 -6.45 -0.42 -16.67
N PHE A 46 -6.01 0.82 -16.87
CA PHE A 46 -6.88 1.99 -16.83
C PHE A 46 -7.98 1.92 -17.89
N HIS A 47 -7.66 1.41 -19.08
CA HIS A 47 -8.62 1.26 -20.18
C HIS A 47 -9.54 0.04 -20.03
N LEU A 48 -9.17 -0.93 -19.17
CA LEU A 48 -9.96 -2.13 -18.89
C LEU A 48 -10.99 -1.91 -17.77
N VAL A 49 -10.86 -0.82 -17.01
CA VAL A 49 -11.78 -0.53 -15.91
C VAL A 49 -13.10 0.02 -16.44
N ASN A 50 -14.18 -0.72 -16.18
CA ASN A 50 -15.54 -0.23 -16.35
C ASN A 50 -15.88 0.79 -15.23
N PHE A 51 -15.49 2.04 -15.43
CA PHE A 51 -15.71 3.12 -14.45
C PHE A 51 -17.18 3.36 -14.09
N TYR A 52 -18.14 2.85 -14.88
CA TYR A 52 -19.57 2.92 -14.53
C TYR A 52 -19.93 2.06 -13.31
N GLU A 53 -19.12 1.06 -12.97
CA GLU A 53 -19.37 0.14 -11.85
C GLU A 53 -18.52 0.46 -10.62
N VAL A 54 -17.65 1.47 -10.70
CA VAL A 54 -16.83 1.90 -9.57
C VAL A 54 -17.67 2.72 -8.60
N ALA A 55 -17.61 2.37 -7.31
CA ALA A 55 -18.23 3.13 -6.23
C ALA A 55 -17.20 4.02 -5.52
N GLU A 56 -16.02 3.46 -5.23
CA GLU A 56 -14.92 4.14 -4.56
C GLU A 56 -13.59 3.69 -5.17
N TYR A 57 -12.57 4.54 -5.07
CA TYR A 57 -11.20 4.20 -5.43
C TYR A 57 -10.25 4.62 -4.30
N MET A 58 -9.06 4.04 -4.28
CA MET A 58 -8.01 4.40 -3.34
C MET A 58 -6.65 4.34 -4.04
N ILE A 59 -5.86 5.40 -3.88
CA ILE A 59 -4.47 5.43 -4.35
C ILE A 59 -3.60 4.70 -3.33
N CYS A 60 -2.85 3.71 -3.81
CA CYS A 60 -1.91 2.98 -2.98
C CYS A 60 -0.76 3.91 -2.58
N GLN A 61 -0.25 3.71 -1.37
CA GLN A 61 0.92 4.40 -0.85
C GLN A 61 1.94 3.32 -0.47
N PRO A 62 3.25 3.63 -0.55
CA PRO A 62 4.25 2.68 -0.11
C PRO A 62 3.99 2.29 1.34
N HIS A 63 4.27 1.02 1.67
CA HIS A 63 4.17 0.54 3.04
C HIS A 63 5.01 1.44 3.97
N PRO A 64 4.55 1.80 5.18
CA PRO A 64 5.30 2.68 6.09
C PRO A 64 6.71 2.20 6.42
N HIS A 65 6.93 0.88 6.30
CA HIS A 65 8.22 0.22 6.53
C HIS A 65 8.87 -0.29 5.24
N SER A 66 8.47 0.20 4.06
CA SER A 66 8.94 -0.34 2.77
C SER A 66 10.46 -0.38 2.64
N GLU A 67 11.16 0.69 3.05
CA GLU A 67 12.62 0.75 3.02
C GLU A 67 13.27 -0.28 3.94
N MET A 68 12.74 -0.45 5.16
CA MET A 68 13.21 -1.45 6.11
C MET A 68 12.95 -2.87 5.61
N ILE A 69 11.78 -3.13 5.01
CA ILE A 69 11.46 -4.42 4.40
C ILE A 69 12.47 -4.76 3.30
N ILE A 70 12.79 -3.79 2.45
CA ILE A 70 13.79 -3.96 1.37
C ILE A 70 15.17 -4.23 1.95
N GLU A 71 15.60 -3.49 2.97
CA GLU A 71 16.90 -3.72 3.62
C GLU A 71 16.97 -5.09 4.29
N TRP A 72 15.93 -5.48 5.02
CA TRP A 72 15.82 -6.78 5.65
C TRP A 72 15.87 -7.91 4.63
N ALA A 73 15.07 -7.83 3.55
CA ALA A 73 15.07 -8.83 2.49
C ALA A 73 16.43 -8.95 1.77
N ARG A 74 17.19 -7.85 1.67
CA ARG A 74 18.52 -7.85 1.05
C ARG A 74 19.62 -8.40 1.96
N THR A 75 19.53 -8.14 3.27
CA THR A 75 20.64 -8.38 4.19
C THR A 75 20.42 -9.55 5.15
N GLY A 76 19.17 -9.90 5.43
CA GLY A 76 18.80 -10.85 6.46
C GLY A 76 19.19 -10.39 7.88
N ARG A 77 19.48 -9.10 8.08
CA ARG A 77 19.87 -8.59 9.40
C ARG A 77 18.72 -8.72 10.41
N GLU A 78 19.07 -8.86 11.69
CA GLU A 78 18.07 -8.93 12.77
C GLU A 78 17.17 -7.69 12.78
N VAL A 79 15.86 -7.93 12.91
CA VAL A 79 14.84 -6.90 13.07
C VAL A 79 14.19 -7.06 14.44
N TYR A 80 13.90 -5.93 15.05
CA TYR A 80 13.18 -5.85 16.30
C TYR A 80 11.86 -5.15 16.07
N TRP A 81 10.80 -5.63 16.71
CA TRP A 81 9.53 -4.91 16.78
C TRP A 81 9.22 -4.52 18.21
N TYR A 82 8.55 -3.39 18.37
CA TYR A 82 8.17 -2.89 19.69
C TYR A 82 6.84 -3.50 20.10
N ASN A 83 6.88 -4.38 21.09
CA ASN A 83 5.69 -5.06 21.57
C ASN A 83 4.78 -4.10 22.36
N GLY A 84 3.51 -4.49 22.53
CA GLY A 84 2.53 -3.74 23.33
C GLY A 84 2.85 -3.66 24.83
N CYS A 85 3.90 -4.36 25.30
CA CYS A 85 4.37 -4.34 26.68
C CYS A 85 5.54 -3.36 26.89
N GLY A 86 5.94 -2.60 25.87
CA GLY A 86 6.96 -1.58 25.98
C GLY A 86 8.39 -2.07 25.76
N GLN A 87 8.58 -3.21 25.09
CA GLN A 87 9.87 -3.86 24.90
C GLN A 87 10.15 -4.11 23.41
N TRP A 88 11.43 -4.04 23.03
CA TRP A 88 11.89 -4.52 21.74
C TRP A 88 12.10 -6.03 21.79
N VAL A 89 11.56 -6.74 20.80
CA VAL A 89 11.67 -8.19 20.68
C VAL A 89 12.18 -8.52 19.28
N ILE A 90 13.15 -9.43 19.19
CA ILE A 90 13.66 -9.94 17.92
C ILE A 90 12.55 -10.69 17.16
N ASP A 91 12.48 -10.47 15.86
CA ASP A 91 11.55 -11.15 14.97
C ASP A 91 12.30 -11.70 13.75
N ASP A 92 12.37 -13.03 13.69
CA ASP A 92 13.02 -13.74 12.59
C ASP A 92 12.13 -13.79 11.34
N ASN A 93 10.83 -13.51 11.48
CA ASN A 93 9.86 -13.49 10.38
C ASN A 93 8.85 -12.33 10.53
N PRO A 94 9.33 -11.08 10.43
CA PRO A 94 8.50 -9.90 10.64
C PRO A 94 7.33 -9.85 9.66
N VAL A 95 6.12 -9.74 10.21
CA VAL A 95 4.88 -9.56 9.43
C VAL A 95 4.78 -8.13 8.87
N TRP A 96 5.58 -7.20 9.39
CA TRP A 96 5.61 -5.78 9.02
C TRP A 96 4.24 -5.12 9.08
N TRP A 97 3.59 -5.15 10.24
CA TRP A 97 2.31 -4.44 10.38
C TRP A 97 2.50 -2.92 10.24
N PRO A 98 1.64 -2.23 9.45
CA PRO A 98 1.82 -0.81 9.14
C PRO A 98 1.83 0.13 10.35
N ASP A 99 1.21 -0.30 11.45
CA ASP A 99 0.99 0.47 12.68
C ASP A 99 1.98 0.11 13.80
N MET A 100 2.81 -0.91 13.59
CA MET A 100 3.82 -1.33 14.56
C MET A 100 5.13 -0.56 14.38
N LYS A 101 5.95 -0.54 15.43
CA LYS A 101 7.29 0.03 15.35
C LYS A 101 8.28 -1.09 15.11
N TYR A 102 9.17 -0.88 14.15
CA TYR A 102 10.29 -1.75 13.86
C TYR A 102 11.60 -0.96 13.98
N SER A 103 12.68 -1.64 14.35
CA SER A 103 14.03 -1.08 14.37
C SER A 103 15.05 -2.17 14.04
N PHE A 104 16.13 -1.77 13.38
CA PHE A 104 17.32 -2.62 13.30
C PHE A 104 18.30 -2.37 14.46
N ASN A 105 18.15 -1.25 15.17
CA ASN A 105 18.96 -0.82 16.30
C ASN A 105 18.01 -0.32 17.42
N PRO A 106 17.41 -1.20 18.23
CA PRO A 106 16.38 -0.83 19.21
C PRO A 106 16.88 0.07 20.35
N ASP A 107 18.18 0.03 20.66
CA ASP A 107 18.80 0.75 21.79
C ASP A 107 19.47 2.08 21.41
N GLY A 108 19.50 2.44 20.12
CA GLY A 108 20.20 3.62 19.59
C GLY A 108 21.58 3.32 19.02
#